data_AF-A0A6V7HLA4-F1
#
_entry.id   AF-A0A6V7HLA4-F1
#
_cell.length_a   1.000
_cell.length_b   1.000
_cell.length_c   1.000
_cell.angle_alpha   90.00
_cell.angle_beta   90.00
_cell.angle_gamma   90.00
#
_symmetry.space_group_name_H-M   'P 1'
#
loop_
_entity.id
_entity.type
_entity.pdbx_description
1 polymer ?
#
loop_
_entity_poly.entity_id
_entity_poly.type
_entity_poly.pdbx_seq_one_letter_code
_entity_poly.pdbx_strand_id
1 'polypeptide(L)' 'YRQNLAVDFIVAELAFQSLETFYKFVSEFGLIYADNERQFLDCKSSTAAISAF' A
#
# COMPACT_ATOMS: atom_id res chain seq x y z
N TYR A 1 -1.62 17.26 1.13
CA TYR A 1 -1.00 16.01 0.62
C TYR A 1 -1.18 14.95 1.69
N ARG A 2 -1.95 13.88 1.45
CA ARG A 2 -2.11 12.78 2.43
C ARG A 2 -0.87 11.89 2.32
N GLN A 3 0.03 11.98 3.30
CA GLN A 3 1.25 11.15 3.33
C GLN A 3 0.93 9.67 3.53
N ASN A 4 -0.16 9.38 4.26
CA ASN A 4 -0.59 8.03 4.57
C ASN A 4 -1.93 7.76 3.90
N LEU A 5 -2.05 6.61 3.24
CA LEU A 5 -3.25 6.19 2.54
C LEU A 5 -3.81 4.91 3.16
N ALA A 6 -5.10 4.91 3.51
CA ALA A 6 -5.76 3.73 4.07
C ALA A 6 -5.79 2.61 3.03
N VAL A 7 -5.42 1.39 3.42
CA VAL A 7 -5.42 0.22 2.55
C VAL A 7 -6.82 -0.09 2.05
N ASP A 8 -7.83 -0.02 2.90
CA ASP A 8 -9.23 -0.25 2.50
C ASP A 8 -9.70 0.72 1.41
N PHE A 9 -9.23 1.98 1.47
CA PHE A 9 -9.51 2.95 0.41
C PHE A 9 -8.88 2.52 -0.92
N ILE A 10 -7.63 2.06 -0.90
CA ILE A 10 -6.93 1.58 -2.11
C ILE A 10 -7.60 0.34 -2.68
N VAL A 11 -7.97 -0.61 -1.81
CA VAL A 11 -8.67 -1.84 -2.18
C VAL A 11 -9.97 -1.51 -2.90
N ALA A 12 -10.76 -0.57 -2.36
CA ALA A 12 -12.01 -0.13 -2.98
C ALA A 12 -11.77 0.63 -4.30
N GLU A 13 -10.88 1.61 -4.30
CA GLU A 13 -10.63 2.50 -5.46
C GLU A 13 -10.01 1.76 -6.65
N LEU A 14 -9.13 0.81 -6.39
CA LEU A 14 -8.50 -0.04 -7.41
C LEU A 14 -9.28 -1.34 -7.67
N ALA A 15 -10.45 -1.50 -7.08
CA ALA A 15 -11.36 -2.63 -7.26
C ALA A 15 -10.69 -4.02 -7.02
N PHE A 16 -9.83 -4.10 -6.00
CA PHE A 16 -9.32 -5.38 -5.55
C PHE A 16 -10.45 -6.24 -4.98
N GLN A 17 -10.44 -7.53 -5.30
CA GLN A 17 -11.47 -8.47 -4.85
C GLN A 17 -11.45 -8.69 -3.32
N SER A 18 -10.28 -8.54 -2.70
CA SER A 18 -10.08 -8.68 -1.26
C SER A 18 -8.77 -8.04 -0.82
N LEU A 19 -8.63 -7.83 0.50
CA LEU A 19 -7.37 -7.44 1.13
C LEU A 19 -6.24 -8.44 0.84
N GLU A 20 -6.54 -9.74 0.81
CA GLU A 20 -5.55 -10.78 0.50
C GLU A 20 -4.98 -10.60 -0.91
N THR A 21 -5.85 -10.37 -1.90
CA THR A 21 -5.45 -10.14 -3.29
C THR A 21 -4.58 -8.88 -3.41
N PHE A 22 -4.93 -7.82 -2.67
CA PHE A 22 -4.12 -6.62 -2.58
C PHE A 22 -2.73 -6.92 -1.98
N TYR A 23 -2.64 -7.57 -0.82
CA TYR A 23 -1.36 -7.86 -0.17
C TYR A 23 -0.45 -8.75 -1.01
N LYS A 24 -1.03 -9.72 -1.73
CA LYS A 24 -0.30 -10.55 -2.68
C LYS A 24 0.23 -9.74 -3.87
N PHE A 25 -0.55 -8.80 -4.39
CA PHE A 25 -0.08 -7.90 -5.43
C PHE A 25 1.07 -7.02 -4.91
N VAL A 26 0.90 -6.37 -3.76
CA VAL A 26 1.89 -5.39 -3.28
C VAL A 26 3.16 -6.00 -2.69
N SER A 27 3.20 -7.32 -2.43
CA SER A 27 4.35 -7.97 -1.80
C SER A 27 5.64 -7.89 -2.61
N GLU A 28 5.54 -7.67 -3.92
CA GLU A 28 6.72 -7.56 -4.81
C GLU A 28 7.34 -6.15 -4.82
N PHE A 29 6.62 -5.13 -4.34
CA PHE A 29 7.02 -3.72 -4.48
C PHE A 29 7.70 -3.12 -3.24
N GLY A 30 7.87 -3.90 -2.16
CA GLY A 30 8.55 -3.44 -0.94
C GLY A 30 7.89 -2.23 -0.26
N LEU A 31 6.56 -2.12 -0.31
CA LEU A 31 5.83 -0.98 0.25
C LEU A 31 6.01 -0.86 1.78
N ILE A 32 6.06 0.37 2.26
CA ILE A 32 6.21 0.71 3.68
C ILE A 32 4.86 1.13 4.27
N TYR A 33 4.51 0.55 5.41
CA TYR A 33 3.29 0.87 6.15
C TYR A 33 3.59 1.83 7.30
N ALA A 34 2.65 2.74 7.57
CA ALA A 34 2.74 3.72 8.64
C ALA A 34 2.36 3.16 10.01
N ASP A 35 1.89 1.91 10.06
CA ASP A 35 1.48 1.20 11.26
C ASP A 35 1.86 -0.30 11.18
N ASN A 36 1.77 -0.98 12.31
CA ASN A 36 2.10 -2.40 12.44
C ASN A 36 1.00 -3.34 11.91
N GLU A 37 -0.24 -2.85 11.81
CA GLU A 37 -1.43 -3.60 11.39
C GLU A 37 -1.61 -3.60 9.85
N ARG A 38 -0.72 -2.89 9.15
CA ARG A 38 -0.73 -2.67 7.69
C ARG A 38 -2.04 -2.04 7.20
N GLN A 39 -2.62 -1.13 7.97
CA GLN A 39 -3.86 -0.43 7.64
C GLN A 39 -3.62 0.85 6.83
N PHE A 40 -2.45 1.46 6.97
CA PHE A 40 -2.06 2.68 6.28
C PHE A 40 -0.71 2.51 5.56
N LEU A 41 -0.67 2.82 4.27
CA LEU A 41 0.55 2.89 3.49
C LEU A 41 1.20 4.27 3.64
N ASP A 42 2.49 4.31 3.94
CA ASP A 42 3.30 5.53 3.87
C ASP A 42 3.76 5.73 2.42
N CYS A 43 3.06 6.61 1.70
CA CYS A 43 3.35 6.86 0.29
C CYS A 43 4.73 7.49 0.11
N LYS A 44 5.20 8.34 1.04
CA LYS A 44 6.49 9.03 0.92
C LYS A 44 7.64 8.04 1.05
N SER A 45 7.57 7.19 2.07
CA SER A 45 8.61 6.19 2.34
C SER A 45 8.58 5.05 1.30
N SER A 46 7.39 4.74 0.75
CA SER A 46 7.25 3.74 -0.32
C SER A 46 7.75 4.21 -1.69
N THR A 47 7.83 5.52 -1.97
CA THR A 47 8.29 6.04 -3.27
C THR A 47 9.66 5.49 -3.66
N ALA A 48 10.60 5.44 -2.72
CA ALA A 48 11.95 4.94 -3.00
C ALA A 48 11.96 3.46 -3.40
N ALA A 49 11.08 2.65 -2.80
CA ALA A 49 10.96 1.22 -3.12
C ALA A 49 10.36 1.00 -4.51
N ILE A 50 9.36 1.80 -4.89
CA ILE A 50 8.71 1.69 -6.21
C ILE A 50 9.61 2.23 -7.32
N SER A 51 10.34 3.33 -7.09
CA SER A 51 11.22 3.95 -8.10
C SER A 51 12.52 3.19 -8.36
N ALA A 52 12.79 2.10 -7.62
CA ALA A 52 13.94 1.23 -7.84
C ALA A 52 13.71 0.17 -8.93
N PHE A 53 12.47 0.06 -9.44
CA PHE A 53 12.09 -0.76 -10.59
C PHE A 53 12.07 0.07 -11.88
#